data_AF-A0A059X8V2-F1
#
_entry.id   AF-A0A059X8V2-F1
#
_cell.length_a   1.000
_cell.length_b   1.000
_cell.length_c   1.000
_cell.angle_alpha   90.00
_cell.angle_beta   90.00
_cell.angle_gamma   90.00
#
_symmetry.space_group_name_H-M   'P 1'
#
loop_
_entity.id
_entity.type
_entity.pdbx_description
1 polymer ?
#
loop_
_entity_poly.entity_id
_entity_poly.type
_entity_poly.pdbx_seq_one_letter_code
_entity_poly.pdbx_strand_id
1 'polypeptide(L)'
;MYRTIALLAAIFVLQAVCTSAQVTGADQPNPRSSGQHSGDFGDPAAEMLRRAEIRREEETHKEMVERADEAAQLGEELLTSYKKNSSLTREDLKRLERLEKLARKIRSGAGGSDDEEELSDPPDKIDGAVTRLAKLTGDLKECVSKTSRLVISANVIERSNEMIELIRHIRTIKQP
;
A
#
# COMPACT_ATOMS: atom_id res chain seq x y z
N MET A 1 -28.97 3.42 -36.78
CA MET A 1 -30.39 3.13 -37.09
C MET A 1 -30.55 1.65 -37.45
N TYR A 2 -30.97 0.87 -36.45
CA TYR A 2 -31.75 -0.37 -36.49
C TYR A 2 -31.68 -1.29 -37.72
N ARG A 3 -30.68 -2.16 -37.76
CA ARG A 3 -30.67 -3.44 -38.47
C ARG A 3 -29.68 -4.31 -37.68
N THR A 4 -30.03 -5.19 -36.76
CA THR A 4 -30.94 -6.34 -36.90
C THR A 4 -31.17 -6.92 -35.50
N ILE A 5 -32.41 -6.82 -35.02
CA ILE A 5 -32.94 -7.64 -33.93
C ILE A 5 -33.43 -8.93 -34.61
N ALA A 6 -32.80 -10.08 -34.33
CA ALA A 6 -33.40 -11.42 -34.40
C ALA A 6 -32.33 -12.53 -34.25
N LEU A 7 -32.44 -13.31 -33.15
CA LEU A 7 -31.83 -14.61 -32.79
C LEU A 7 -31.22 -14.46 -31.38
N LEU A 8 -31.96 -14.43 -30.27
CA LEU A 8 -32.91 -15.41 -29.73
C LEU A 8 -32.47 -16.87 -29.86
N ALA A 9 -32.12 -17.42 -28.69
CA ALA A 9 -32.27 -18.81 -28.24
C ALA A 9 -31.30 -19.87 -28.79
N ALA A 10 -30.42 -20.35 -27.90
CA ALA A 10 -29.75 -21.68 -27.86
C ALA A 10 -28.38 -21.49 -27.19
N ILE A 11 -27.94 -22.11 -26.10
CA ILE A 11 -28.27 -23.37 -25.45
C ILE A 11 -27.81 -23.25 -24.00
N PHE A 12 -28.78 -23.37 -23.09
CA PHE A 12 -28.59 -23.86 -21.73
C PHE A 12 -28.34 -25.37 -21.82
N VAL A 13 -27.71 -25.95 -20.79
CA VAL A 13 -27.57 -27.41 -20.53
C VAL A 13 -26.24 -28.03 -21.00
N LEU A 14 -25.32 -28.22 -20.05
CA LEU A 14 -24.81 -29.56 -19.72
C LEU A 14 -24.27 -29.58 -18.28
N GLN A 15 -25.17 -29.78 -17.33
CA GLN A 15 -24.86 -30.31 -16.00
C GLN A 15 -24.87 -31.84 -16.14
N ALA A 16 -23.73 -32.50 -15.95
CA ALA A 16 -23.65 -33.94 -15.83
C ALA A 16 -23.53 -34.31 -14.35
N VAL A 17 -24.65 -34.77 -13.79
CA VAL A 17 -24.74 -35.43 -12.50
C VAL A 17 -24.21 -36.86 -12.66
N CYS A 18 -23.31 -37.29 -11.77
CA CYS A 18 -23.17 -38.69 -11.42
C CYS A 18 -23.33 -38.84 -9.91
N THR A 19 -24.50 -39.35 -9.55
CA THR A 19 -24.94 -39.80 -8.24
C THR A 19 -24.15 -41.05 -7.82
N SER A 20 -23.61 -41.08 -6.61
CA SER A 20 -23.26 -42.34 -5.93
C SER A 20 -24.22 -42.54 -4.76
N ALA A 21 -25.21 -43.40 -4.97
CA ALA A 21 -26.05 -43.96 -3.92
C ALA A 21 -25.39 -45.26 -3.42
N GLN A 22 -25.03 -45.32 -2.15
CA GLN A 22 -24.78 -46.59 -1.46
C GLN A 22 -25.68 -46.65 -0.22
N VAL A 23 -26.43 -47.75 -0.16
CA VAL A 23 -27.55 -48.05 0.72
C VAL A 23 -27.06 -48.93 1.87
N THR A 24 -27.45 -48.53 3.07
CA THR A 24 -27.81 -49.31 4.27
C THR A 24 -26.83 -50.33 4.88
N GLY A 25 -26.43 -50.04 6.12
CA GLY A 25 -26.60 -50.99 7.24
C GLY A 25 -25.41 -51.89 7.58
N ALA A 26 -24.53 -51.41 8.45
CA ALA A 26 -23.79 -52.28 9.36
C ALA A 26 -23.56 -51.53 10.67
N ASP A 27 -24.31 -51.97 11.68
CA ASP A 27 -24.14 -51.65 13.09
C ASP A 27 -22.71 -52.03 13.52
N GLN A 28 -21.88 -51.07 13.91
CA GLN A 28 -20.62 -51.33 14.59
C GLN A 28 -20.39 -50.34 15.73
N PRO A 29 -19.92 -50.84 16.89
CA PRO A 29 -20.07 -50.21 18.18
C PRO A 29 -19.16 -48.99 18.29
N ASN A 30 -19.76 -47.87 18.67
CA ASN A 30 -19.12 -46.59 18.94
C ASN A 30 -18.02 -46.78 20.02
N PRO A 31 -16.71 -46.73 19.67
CA PRO A 31 -15.69 -46.71 20.69
C PRO A 31 -15.66 -45.29 21.23
N ARG A 32 -16.34 -45.13 22.37
CA ARG A 32 -16.05 -44.17 23.45
C ARG A 32 -15.41 -42.88 22.96
N SER A 33 -16.22 -41.83 22.92
CA SER A 33 -15.79 -40.44 23.07
C SER A 33 -14.60 -40.35 24.03
N SER A 34 -13.40 -40.39 23.46
CA SER A 34 -12.16 -40.06 24.13
C SER A 34 -12.33 -38.62 24.50
N GLY A 35 -12.34 -38.39 25.82
CA GLY A 35 -12.58 -37.10 26.43
C GLY A 35 -11.89 -36.01 25.64
N GLN A 36 -12.73 -35.11 25.12
CA GLN A 36 -12.30 -33.84 24.59
C GLN A 36 -11.72 -33.07 25.78
N HIS A 37 -10.45 -33.35 26.09
CA HIS A 37 -9.59 -32.39 26.73
C HIS A 37 -9.42 -31.27 25.69
N SER A 38 -10.43 -30.41 25.60
CA SER A 38 -10.25 -29.04 25.13
C SER A 38 -9.38 -28.36 26.17
N GLY A 39 -8.08 -28.67 26.13
CA GLY A 39 -7.08 -27.85 26.75
C GLY A 39 -7.23 -26.46 26.17
N ASP A 40 -7.09 -25.47 27.04
CA ASP A 40 -7.17 -24.01 26.84
C ASP A 40 -6.22 -23.45 25.74
N PHE A 41 -5.57 -24.32 24.97
CA PHE A 41 -4.63 -23.98 23.92
C PHE A 41 -5.23 -24.42 22.58
N GLY A 42 -5.47 -23.45 21.70
CA GLY A 42 -6.07 -23.68 20.37
C GLY A 42 -5.26 -24.61 19.47
N ASP A 43 -5.75 -24.84 18.25
CA ASP A 43 -5.10 -25.69 17.24
C ASP A 43 -3.66 -25.18 16.91
N PRO A 44 -2.61 -26.00 17.11
CA PRO A 44 -1.22 -25.61 16.82
C PRO A 44 -0.99 -25.15 15.37
N ALA A 45 -1.73 -25.71 14.40
CA ALA A 45 -1.62 -25.30 13.01
C ALA A 45 -2.17 -23.88 12.80
N ALA A 46 -3.33 -23.57 13.39
CA ALA A 46 -3.90 -22.22 13.39
C ALA A 46 -3.00 -21.19 14.09
N GLU A 47 -2.34 -21.57 15.19
CA GLU A 47 -1.38 -20.69 15.87
C GLU A 47 -0.16 -20.37 14.98
N MET A 48 0.37 -21.38 14.27
CA MET A 48 1.50 -21.19 13.35
C MET A 48 1.16 -20.20 12.24
N LEU A 49 -0.03 -20.34 11.61
CA LEU A 49 -0.51 -19.43 10.58
C LEU A 49 -0.67 -18.00 11.11
N ARG A 50 -1.26 -17.85 12.31
CA ARG A 50 -1.43 -16.55 12.94
C ARG A 50 -0.09 -15.88 13.24
N ARG A 51 0.88 -16.63 13.75
CA ARG A 51 2.26 -16.13 13.98
C ARG A 51 2.95 -15.73 12.68
N ALA A 52 2.70 -16.44 11.58
CA ALA A 52 3.26 -16.08 10.27
C ALA A 52 2.68 -14.77 9.74
N GLU A 53 1.37 -14.56 9.85
CA GLU A 53 0.72 -13.31 9.44
C GLU A 53 1.23 -12.13 10.25
N ILE A 54 1.32 -12.28 11.57
CA ILE A 54 1.85 -11.24 12.47
C ILE A 54 3.27 -10.81 12.05
N ARG A 55 4.15 -11.77 11.78
CA ARG A 55 5.52 -11.47 11.33
C ARG A 55 5.53 -10.72 10.00
N ARG A 56 4.69 -11.13 9.05
CA ARG A 56 4.59 -10.46 7.75
C ARG A 56 4.10 -9.01 7.89
N GLU A 57 3.10 -8.79 8.72
CA GLU A 57 2.57 -7.45 9.01
C GLU A 57 3.64 -6.56 9.67
N GLU A 58 4.43 -7.12 10.60
CA GLU A 58 5.55 -6.42 11.25
C GLU A 58 6.67 -6.07 10.27
N GLU A 59 7.07 -7.02 9.42
CA GLU A 59 8.06 -6.80 8.37
C GLU A 59 7.60 -5.72 7.38
N THR A 60 6.35 -5.81 6.91
CA THR A 60 5.78 -4.82 5.98
C THR A 60 5.77 -3.42 6.59
N HIS A 61 5.39 -3.30 7.86
CA HIS A 61 5.40 -2.02 8.56
C HIS A 61 6.83 -1.48 8.75
N LYS A 62 7.78 -2.35 9.12
CA LYS A 62 9.19 -1.98 9.24
C LYS A 62 9.75 -1.43 7.92
N GLU A 63 9.48 -2.10 6.80
CA GLU A 63 9.87 -1.61 5.47
C GLU A 63 9.25 -0.24 5.15
N MET A 64 8.01 0.01 5.59
CA MET A 64 7.37 1.30 5.39
C MET A 64 8.07 2.41 6.18
N VAL A 65 8.46 2.14 7.42
CA VAL A 65 9.25 3.07 8.25
C VAL A 65 10.61 3.35 7.60
N GLU A 66 11.32 2.31 7.15
CA GLU A 66 12.61 2.45 6.48
C GLU A 66 12.52 3.29 5.19
N ARG A 67 11.46 3.10 4.39
CA ARG A 67 11.19 3.92 3.20
C ARG A 67 10.95 5.39 3.56
N ALA A 68 10.25 5.66 4.66
CA ALA A 68 9.98 7.02 5.11
C ALA A 68 11.26 7.69 5.67
N ASP A 69 12.11 6.93 6.35
CA ASP A 69 13.45 7.37 6.76
C ASP A 69 14.33 7.74 5.56
N GLU A 70 14.35 6.89 4.53
CA GLU A 70 15.07 7.16 3.29
C GLU A 70 14.52 8.41 2.58
N ALA A 71 13.20 8.60 2.56
CA ALA A 71 12.59 9.79 1.98
C ALA A 71 13.00 11.07 2.72
N ALA A 72 13.03 11.04 4.06
CA ALA A 72 13.48 12.17 4.87
C ALA A 72 14.94 12.53 4.57
N GLN A 73 15.84 11.54 4.52
CA GLN A 73 17.25 11.76 4.18
C GLN A 73 17.42 12.36 2.78
N LEU A 74 16.74 11.81 1.78
CA LEU A 74 16.79 12.33 0.41
C LEU A 74 16.25 13.76 0.30
N GLY A 75 15.22 14.10 1.08
CA GLY A 75 14.68 15.46 1.16
C GLY A 75 15.67 16.47 1.73
N GLU A 76 16.38 16.10 2.80
CA GLU A 76 17.44 16.94 3.41
C GLU A 76 18.64 17.12 2.47
N GLU A 77 19.09 16.03 1.82
CA GLU A 77 20.16 16.07 0.82
C GLU A 77 19.80 16.98 -0.36
N LEU A 78 18.57 16.84 -0.87
CA LEU A 78 18.05 17.65 -1.97
C LEU A 78 18.06 19.14 -1.60
N LEU A 79 17.54 19.49 -0.42
CA LEU A 79 17.53 20.88 0.05
C LEU A 79 18.96 21.43 0.21
N THR A 80 19.87 20.62 0.76
CA THR A 80 21.27 21.00 0.97
C THR A 80 21.99 21.23 -0.36
N SER A 81 21.82 20.32 -1.31
CA SER A 81 22.36 20.44 -2.68
C SER A 81 21.81 21.67 -3.39
N TYR A 82 20.49 21.89 -3.31
CA TYR A 82 19.85 23.05 -3.93
C TYR A 82 20.35 24.37 -3.34
N LYS A 83 20.44 24.50 -2.02
CA LYS A 83 20.98 25.70 -1.36
C LYS A 83 22.43 26.00 -1.75
N LYS A 84 23.22 24.96 -2.00
CA LYS A 84 24.61 25.10 -2.44
C LYS A 84 24.73 25.55 -3.89
N ASN A 85 23.90 25.01 -4.78
CA ASN A 85 24.02 25.22 -6.24
C ASN A 85 23.07 26.29 -6.78
N SER A 86 22.08 26.74 -5.98
CA SER A 86 20.98 27.63 -6.38
C SER A 86 20.21 27.15 -7.63
N SER A 87 20.28 25.86 -7.93
CA SER A 87 19.68 25.19 -9.09
C SER A 87 19.57 23.70 -8.81
N LEU A 88 18.64 22.99 -9.48
CA LEU A 88 18.58 21.53 -9.36
C LEU A 88 19.60 20.89 -10.30
N THR A 89 20.51 20.12 -9.73
CA THR A 89 21.46 19.33 -10.51
C THR A 89 20.80 18.08 -11.10
N ARG A 90 21.49 17.40 -12.01
CA ARG A 90 21.05 16.08 -12.53
C ARG A 90 20.87 15.05 -11.42
N GLU A 91 21.67 15.13 -10.36
CA GLU A 91 21.56 14.23 -9.22
C GLU A 91 20.31 14.53 -8.40
N ASP A 92 19.97 15.81 -8.23
CA ASP A 92 18.75 16.26 -7.56
C ASP A 92 17.49 15.80 -8.30
N LEU A 93 17.50 15.82 -9.64
CA LEU A 93 16.41 15.25 -10.43
C LEU A 93 16.22 13.75 -10.20
N LYS A 94 17.32 12.99 -10.02
CA LYS A 94 17.24 11.57 -9.65
C LYS A 94 16.72 11.38 -8.22
N ARG A 95 17.10 12.24 -7.28
CA ARG A 95 16.55 12.24 -5.91
C ARG A 95 15.03 12.48 -5.94
N LEU A 96 14.56 13.45 -6.73
CA LEU A 96 13.12 13.71 -6.92
C LEU A 96 12.38 12.49 -7.50
N GLU A 97 12.96 11.80 -8.48
CA GLU A 97 12.37 10.55 -9.02
C GLU A 97 12.27 9.46 -7.95
N ARG A 98 13.33 9.30 -7.14
CA ARG A 98 13.36 8.33 -6.05
C ARG A 98 12.35 8.67 -4.95
N LEU A 99 12.26 9.94 -4.56
CA LEU A 99 11.27 10.45 -3.61
C LEU A 99 9.85 10.15 -4.06
N GLU A 100 9.51 10.37 -5.34
CA GLU A 100 8.18 10.07 -5.87
C GLU A 100 7.86 8.57 -5.78
N LYS A 101 8.83 7.70 -6.09
CA LYS A 101 8.65 6.24 -5.96
C LYS A 101 8.45 5.82 -4.51
N LEU A 102 9.18 6.40 -3.57
CA LEU A 102 8.99 6.14 -2.14
C LEU A 102 7.62 6.62 -1.69
N ALA A 103 7.20 7.83 -2.09
CA ALA A 103 5.88 8.39 -1.80
C ALA A 103 4.76 7.43 -2.21
N ARG A 104 4.79 6.94 -3.45
CA ARG A 104 3.79 6.01 -3.98
C ARG A 104 3.75 4.71 -3.19
N LYS A 105 4.91 4.14 -2.85
CA LYS A 105 4.99 2.91 -2.04
C LYS A 105 4.43 3.11 -0.63
N ILE A 106 4.74 4.25 0.01
CA ILE A 106 4.24 4.58 1.34
C ILE A 106 2.72 4.78 1.30
N ARG A 107 2.22 5.54 0.32
CA ARG A 107 0.79 5.72 0.07
C ARG A 107 0.06 4.38 -0.06
N SER A 108 0.52 3.50 -0.96
CA SER A 108 -0.11 2.20 -1.17
C SER A 108 -0.04 1.32 0.08
N GLY A 109 1.08 1.35 0.81
CA GLY A 109 1.22 0.65 2.08
C GLY A 109 0.27 1.16 3.18
N ALA A 110 -0.09 2.45 3.14
CA ALA A 110 -1.05 3.06 4.04
C ALA A 110 -2.52 2.86 3.60
N GLY A 111 -2.77 2.21 2.45
CA GLY A 111 -4.11 1.95 1.90
C GLY A 111 -4.60 2.99 0.89
N GLY A 112 -3.74 3.90 0.42
CA GLY A 112 -4.09 4.89 -0.60
C GLY A 112 -4.11 4.30 -2.02
N SER A 113 -5.02 4.82 -2.85
CA SER A 113 -5.13 4.53 -4.28
C SER A 113 -4.14 5.36 -5.11
N ASP A 114 -4.02 5.04 -6.40
CA ASP A 114 -3.12 5.73 -7.32
C ASP A 114 -3.76 6.98 -7.96
N ASP A 115 -4.86 7.47 -7.40
CA ASP A 115 -5.62 8.60 -7.92
C ASP A 115 -4.76 9.89 -7.91
N GLU A 116 -4.99 10.73 -8.93
CA GLU A 116 -4.32 12.01 -9.05
C GLU A 116 -5.12 13.07 -8.31
N GLU A 117 -4.48 13.72 -7.35
CA GLU A 117 -5.04 14.84 -6.60
C GLU A 117 -4.37 16.13 -7.07
N GLU A 118 -5.07 17.25 -7.06
CA GLU A 118 -4.46 18.55 -7.34
C GLU A 118 -3.76 19.08 -6.09
N LEU A 119 -2.57 19.66 -6.27
CA LEU A 119 -1.84 20.28 -5.17
C LEU A 119 -2.59 21.52 -4.67
N SER A 120 -3.01 21.51 -3.40
CA SER A 120 -3.53 22.71 -2.75
C SER A 120 -2.40 23.71 -2.52
N ASP A 121 -2.55 24.92 -3.07
CA ASP A 121 -1.60 26.04 -2.94
C ASP A 121 -0.18 25.72 -3.46
N PRO A 122 0.01 25.61 -4.79
CA PRO A 122 1.31 25.29 -5.37
C PRO A 122 2.30 26.46 -5.19
N PRO A 123 3.52 26.24 -4.66
CA PRO A 123 4.50 27.31 -4.51
C PRO A 123 4.94 27.89 -5.86
N ASP A 124 4.96 29.23 -6.00
CA ASP A 124 5.37 29.88 -7.25
C ASP A 124 6.87 29.75 -7.57
N LYS A 125 7.69 29.63 -6.53
CA LYS A 125 9.16 29.62 -6.63
C LYS A 125 9.71 28.25 -6.26
N ILE A 126 10.69 27.81 -7.03
CA ILE A 126 11.37 26.53 -6.83
C ILE A 126 12.03 26.42 -5.44
N ASP A 127 12.59 27.51 -4.91
CA ASP A 127 13.20 27.52 -3.57
C ASP A 127 12.18 27.19 -2.45
N GLY A 128 10.98 27.79 -2.54
CA GLY A 128 9.88 27.50 -1.63
C GLY A 128 9.36 26.07 -1.80
N ALA A 129 9.30 25.58 -3.04
CA ALA A 129 8.87 24.22 -3.33
C ALA A 129 9.84 23.16 -2.77
N VAL A 130 11.16 23.32 -2.96
CA VAL A 130 12.17 22.41 -2.42
C VAL A 130 12.21 22.44 -0.89
N THR A 131 12.04 23.63 -0.29
CA THR A 131 11.95 23.76 1.18
C THR A 131 10.71 23.08 1.73
N ARG A 132 9.54 23.26 1.10
CA ARG A 132 8.29 22.57 1.48
C ARG A 132 8.45 21.05 1.32
N LEU A 133 9.09 20.59 0.25
CA LEU A 133 9.31 19.17 0.01
C LEU A 133 10.15 18.53 1.11
N ALA A 134 11.25 19.16 1.51
CA ALA A 134 12.11 18.66 2.59
C ALA A 134 11.39 18.63 3.95
N LYS A 135 10.52 19.61 4.23
CA LYS A 135 9.67 19.57 5.42
C LYS A 135 8.68 18.40 5.34
N LEU A 136 8.04 18.25 4.19
CA LEU A 136 7.00 17.25 3.97
C LEU A 136 7.53 15.82 4.08
N THR A 137 8.76 15.55 3.62
CA THR A 137 9.40 14.24 3.81
C THR A 137 9.65 13.94 5.30
N GLY A 138 10.01 14.95 6.09
CA GLY A 138 10.14 14.84 7.56
C GLY A 138 8.80 14.58 8.24
N ASP A 139 7.76 15.35 7.89
CA ASP A 139 6.40 15.18 8.42
C ASP A 139 5.83 13.79 8.06
N LEU A 140 6.10 13.30 6.85
CA LEU A 140 5.70 11.96 6.41
C LEU A 140 6.37 10.87 7.25
N LYS A 141 7.69 10.97 7.49
CA LYS A 141 8.42 10.06 8.38
C LYS A 141 7.79 10.02 9.77
N GLU A 142 7.50 11.19 10.34
CA GLU A 142 6.86 11.27 11.65
C GLU A 142 5.50 10.57 11.66
N CYS A 143 4.65 10.84 10.65
CA CYS A 143 3.34 10.22 10.52
C CYS A 143 3.42 8.69 10.39
N VAL A 144 4.34 8.18 9.55
CA VAL A 144 4.53 6.74 9.34
C VAL A 144 5.00 6.07 10.62
N SER A 145 5.98 6.64 11.33
CA SER A 145 6.53 6.06 12.57
C SER A 145 5.52 5.98 13.72
N LYS A 146 4.51 6.85 13.73
CA LYS A 146 3.43 6.88 14.74
C LYS A 146 2.21 6.04 14.34
N THR A 147 2.14 5.56 13.11
CA THR A 147 1.00 4.79 12.60
C THR A 147 1.15 3.32 12.97
N SER A 148 0.12 2.70 13.53
CA SER A 148 0.11 1.26 13.78
C SER A 148 0.04 0.47 12.48
N ARG A 149 0.73 -0.68 12.42
CA ARG A 149 0.67 -1.63 11.28
C ARG A 149 -0.72 -2.16 10.95
N LEU A 150 -1.69 -2.01 11.87
CA LEU A 150 -3.07 -2.46 11.71
C LEU A 150 -4.02 -1.34 11.26
N VAL A 151 -3.50 -0.15 10.94
CA VAL A 151 -4.32 1.05 10.67
C VAL A 151 -4.07 1.58 9.26
N ILE A 152 -5.16 1.86 8.55
CA ILE A 152 -5.17 2.69 7.33
C ILE A 152 -5.10 4.15 7.78
N SER A 153 -4.09 4.89 7.32
CA SER A 153 -3.78 6.22 7.83
C SER A 153 -4.02 7.29 6.78
N ALA A 154 -5.13 8.04 6.94
CA ALA A 154 -5.46 9.18 6.09
C ALA A 154 -4.32 10.22 6.07
N ASN A 155 -3.71 10.51 7.22
CA ASN A 155 -2.59 11.45 7.31
C ASN A 155 -1.39 10.99 6.47
N VAL A 156 -1.04 9.69 6.48
CA VAL A 156 0.07 9.17 5.66
C VAL A 156 -0.28 9.24 4.18
N ILE A 157 -1.54 8.97 3.82
CA ILE A 157 -2.03 9.06 2.43
C ILE A 157 -1.95 10.50 1.94
N GLU A 158 -2.55 11.46 2.66
CA GLU A 158 -2.56 12.88 2.32
C GLU A 158 -1.16 13.46 2.16
N ARG A 159 -0.25 13.17 3.12
CA ARG A 159 1.14 13.64 3.06
C ARG A 159 1.90 13.03 1.88
N SER A 160 1.61 11.77 1.55
CA SER A 160 2.22 11.12 0.38
C SER A 160 1.70 11.70 -0.94
N ASN A 161 0.39 11.99 -1.03
CA ASN A 161 -0.22 12.66 -2.18
C ASN A 161 0.37 14.06 -2.38
N GLU A 162 0.40 14.87 -1.33
CA GLU A 162 1.00 16.20 -1.34
C GLU A 162 2.45 16.14 -1.84
N MET A 163 3.20 15.11 -1.43
CA MET A 163 4.60 14.92 -1.84
C MET A 163 4.73 14.57 -3.31
N ILE A 164 3.89 13.67 -3.84
CA ILE A 164 3.86 13.30 -5.26
C ILE A 164 3.58 14.53 -6.12
N GLU A 165 2.57 15.30 -5.75
CA GLU A 165 2.15 16.47 -6.51
C GLU A 165 3.15 17.63 -6.43
N LEU A 166 3.74 17.85 -5.26
CA LEU A 166 4.80 18.84 -5.11
C LEU A 166 6.04 18.50 -5.95
N ILE A 167 6.42 17.20 -6.03
CA ILE A 167 7.52 16.76 -6.89
C ILE A 167 7.18 16.99 -8.38
N ARG A 168 5.95 16.68 -8.79
CA ARG A 168 5.47 16.95 -10.16
C ARG A 168 5.53 18.45 -10.46
N HIS A 169 5.05 19.29 -9.54
CA HIS A 169 5.09 20.73 -9.66
C HIS A 169 6.53 21.26 -9.79
N ILE A 170 7.45 20.83 -8.92
CA ILE A 170 8.88 21.21 -8.98
C ILE A 170 9.50 20.96 -10.37
N ARG A 171 9.13 19.87 -11.04
CA ARG A 171 9.65 19.54 -12.39
C ARG A 171 9.10 20.45 -13.49
N THR A 172 7.96 21.10 -13.25
CA THR A 172 7.31 22.01 -14.21
C THR A 172 7.67 23.48 -14.00
N ILE A 173 8.10 23.87 -12.80
CA ILE A 173 8.57 25.23 -12.53
C ILE A 173 9.80 25.51 -13.40
N LYS A 174 9.73 26.58 -14.21
CA LYS A 174 10.89 27.05 -14.98
C LYS A 174 11.97 27.53 -14.01
N GLN A 175 13.17 26.98 -14.12
CA GLN A 175 14.34 27.51 -13.43
C GLN A 175 14.70 28.88 -14.03
N PRO A 176 15.03 29.88 -13.20
CA PRO A 176 15.51 31.17 -13.69
C PRO A 176 16.85 31.07 -14.41
#